data_AF-A0A914S8F7-F1
#
_entry.id   AF-A0A914S8F7-F1
#
_cell.length_a   1.000
_cell.length_b   1.000
_cell.length_c   1.000
_cell.angle_alpha   90.00
_cell.angle_beta   90.00
_cell.angle_gamma   90.00
#
_symmetry.space_group_name_H-M   'P 1'
#
loop_
_entity.id
_entity.type
_entity.pdbx_description
1 polymer ?
#
loop_
_entity_poly.entity_id
_entity_poly.type
_entity_poly.pdbx_seq_one_letter_code
_entity_poly.pdbx_strand_id
1 'polypeptide(L)'
;REQRERVDARNRLEQYLFQVKSALSDYDDRSSANQLITENLSWIDNNQMAEKSEYEDKLNEVQNILGKFMAKLHGQGEQNQQQPNQGCGQQYGQQFNNDGPRVEEVD
;
A
#
# COMPACT_ATOMS: atom_id res chain seq x y z
N ARG A 1 20.10 -15.73 -15.25
CA ARG A 1 19.28 -14.50 -15.03
C ARG A 1 18.07 -14.83 -14.18
N GLU A 2 17.41 -15.95 -14.48
CA GLU A 2 16.26 -16.50 -13.74
C GLU A 2 16.47 -16.61 -12.21
N GLN A 3 17.62 -17.08 -11.73
CA GLN A 3 17.86 -17.14 -10.28
C GLN A 3 17.83 -15.75 -9.62
N ARG A 4 18.38 -14.73 -10.28
CA ARG A 4 18.35 -13.36 -9.76
C ARG A 4 16.93 -12.81 -9.77
N GLU A 5 16.19 -13.03 -10.85
CA GLU A 5 14.80 -12.58 -10.98
C GLU A 5 13.88 -13.26 -9.96
N ARG A 6 14.11 -14.55 -9.68
CA ARG A 6 13.42 -15.28 -8.61
C ARG A 6 13.74 -14.68 -7.24
N VAL A 7 15.01 -14.42 -6.94
CA VAL A 7 15.43 -13.78 -5.68
C VAL A 7 14.81 -12.38 -5.56
N ASP A 8 14.78 -11.61 -6.63
CA ASP A 8 14.15 -10.29 -6.64
C ASP A 8 12.63 -10.37 -6.40
N ALA A 9 11.93 -11.35 -7.00
CA ALA A 9 10.50 -11.58 -6.79
C ALA A 9 10.20 -12.01 -5.34
N ARG A 10 10.98 -12.94 -4.78
CA ARG A 10 10.91 -13.33 -3.37
C ARG A 10 11.13 -12.12 -2.45
N ASN A 11 12.18 -11.34 -2.68
CA ASN A 11 12.51 -10.17 -1.88
C ASN A 11 11.37 -9.14 -1.90
N ARG A 12 10.71 -8.93 -3.04
CA ARG A 12 9.54 -8.04 -3.13
C ARG A 12 8.38 -8.52 -2.26
N LEU A 13 8.10 -9.82 -2.26
CA LEU A 13 7.07 -10.41 -1.42
C LEU A 13 7.40 -10.25 0.07
N GLU A 14 8.63 -10.60 0.48
CA GLU A 14 9.08 -10.41 1.87
C GLU A 14 9.02 -8.93 2.30
N GLN A 15 9.53 -8.02 1.47
CA GLN A 15 9.50 -6.58 1.75
C GLN A 15 8.08 -6.05 1.91
N TYR A 16 7.14 -6.47 1.05
CA TYR A 16 5.74 -6.06 1.16
C TYR A 16 5.10 -6.54 2.48
N LEU A 17 5.31 -7.81 2.83
CA LEU A 17 4.81 -8.39 4.08
C LEU A 17 5.33 -7.65 5.31
N PHE A 18 6.62 -7.31 5.34
CA PHE A 18 7.20 -6.52 6.43
C PHE A 18 6.70 -5.07 6.46
N GLN A 19 6.52 -4.44 5.30
CA GLN A 19 5.94 -3.10 5.21
C GLN A 19 4.52 -3.07 5.79
N VAL A 20 3.67 -4.04 5.41
CA VAL A 20 2.31 -4.15 5.93
C VAL A 20 2.31 -4.44 7.43
N LYS A 21 3.18 -5.33 7.91
CA LYS A 21 3.33 -5.61 9.35
C LYS A 21 3.69 -4.35 10.14
N SER A 22 4.60 -3.53 9.61
CA SER A 22 4.98 -2.26 10.22
C SER A 22 3.80 -1.30 10.25
N ALA A 23 3.08 -1.13 9.13
CA ALA A 23 1.93 -0.24 9.05
C ALA A 23 0.81 -0.66 10.01
N LEU A 24 0.59 -1.96 10.18
CA LEU A 24 -0.41 -2.49 11.10
C LEU A 24 0.00 -2.39 12.57
N SER A 25 1.24 -2.01 12.87
CA SER A 25 1.74 -2.07 14.25
C SER A 25 1.06 -1.10 15.21
N ASP A 26 0.48 -0.03 14.66
CA ASP A 26 -0.24 1.01 15.40
C ASP A 26 -1.74 0.71 15.56
N TYR A 27 -2.23 -0.41 15.00
CA TYR A 27 -3.65 -0.81 15.07
C TYR A 27 -3.86 -1.93 16.12
N ASP A 28 -4.86 -1.78 16.98
CA ASP A 28 -5.22 -2.81 17.96
C ASP A 28 -5.81 -4.07 17.30
N ASP A 29 -6.67 -3.91 16.29
CA ASP A 29 -7.29 -5.03 15.56
C ASP A 29 -6.44 -5.53 14.38
N ARG A 30 -5.20 -5.96 14.69
CA ARG A 30 -4.23 -6.45 13.69
C ARG A 30 -4.04 -7.96 13.66
N SER A 31 -4.73 -8.70 14.54
CA SER A 31 -4.49 -10.14 14.75
C SER A 31 -4.63 -10.95 13.45
N SER A 32 -5.73 -10.76 12.73
CA SER A 32 -6.03 -11.47 11.49
C SER A 32 -5.00 -11.19 10.39
N ALA A 33 -4.56 -9.94 10.24
CA ALA A 33 -3.52 -9.61 9.27
C ALA A 33 -2.14 -10.10 9.69
N ASN A 34 -1.80 -10.09 10.97
CA ASN A 34 -0.56 -10.70 11.47
C ASN A 34 -0.51 -12.21 11.21
N GLN A 35 -1.64 -12.90 11.35
CA GLN A 35 -1.75 -14.32 10.98
C GLN A 35 -1.49 -14.53 9.49
N LEU A 36 -2.15 -13.75 8.61
CA LEU A 36 -1.92 -13.81 7.17
C LEU A 36 -0.45 -13.52 6.80
N ILE A 37 0.16 -12.51 7.42
CA ILE A 37 1.57 -12.18 7.17
C ILE A 37 2.47 -13.36 7.57
N THR A 38 2.23 -13.94 8.74
CA THR A 38 3.03 -15.06 9.26
C THR A 38 2.88 -16.31 8.39
N GLU A 39 1.66 -16.62 7.93
CA GLU A 39 1.39 -17.72 7.02
C GLU A 39 2.14 -17.55 5.70
N ASN A 40 2.14 -16.34 5.14
CA ASN A 40 2.82 -16.05 3.88
C ASN A 40 4.35 -16.05 4.00
N LEU A 41 4.90 -15.60 5.14
CA LEU A 41 6.34 -15.76 5.42
C LEU A 41 6.72 -17.24 5.53
N SER A 42 5.92 -18.05 6.22
CA SER A 42 6.11 -19.51 6.27
C SER A 42 6.02 -20.14 4.88
N TRP A 43 5.12 -19.68 4.01
CA TRP A 43 5.06 -20.14 2.63
C TRP A 43 6.37 -19.83 1.89
N ILE A 44 6.93 -18.62 2.03
CA ILE A 44 8.22 -18.26 1.41
C ILE A 44 9.35 -19.17 1.90
N ASP A 45 9.41 -19.44 3.20
CA ASP A 45 10.43 -20.30 3.81
C ASP A 45 10.32 -21.77 3.35
N ASN A 46 9.10 -22.26 3.13
CA ASN A 46 8.87 -23.61 2.62
C ASN A 46 9.06 -23.73 1.10
N ASN A 47 8.94 -22.62 0.37
CA ASN A 47 8.96 -22.57 -1.09
C ASN A 47 10.18 -21.81 -1.62
N GLN A 48 11.36 -21.99 -1.03
CA GLN A 48 12.61 -21.29 -1.43
C GLN A 48 13.04 -21.55 -2.88
N MET A 49 12.54 -22.61 -3.51
CA MET A 49 12.83 -22.99 -4.90
C MET A 49 11.68 -22.67 -5.87
N ALA A 50 10.61 -22.02 -5.40
CA ALA A 50 9.48 -21.64 -6.24
C ALA A 50 9.90 -20.78 -7.44
N GLU A 51 9.16 -20.87 -8.53
CA GLU A 51 9.44 -20.08 -9.72
C GLU A 51 9.10 -18.60 -9.50
N LYS A 52 9.64 -17.76 -10.37
CA LYS A 52 9.37 -16.32 -10.35
C LYS A 52 7.85 -16.03 -10.42
N SER A 53 7.15 -16.73 -11.31
CA SER A 53 5.69 -16.60 -11.49
C SER A 53 4.93 -16.91 -10.20
N GLU A 54 5.31 -17.96 -9.48
CA GLU A 54 4.67 -18.32 -8.22
C GLU A 54 4.83 -17.23 -7.15
N TYR A 55 6.02 -16.61 -7.06
CA TYR A 55 6.22 -15.47 -6.17
C TYR A 55 5.41 -14.23 -6.59
N GLU A 56 5.30 -13.96 -7.89
CA GLU A 56 4.52 -12.84 -8.43
C GLU A 56 3.02 -13.04 -8.21
N ASP A 57 2.50 -14.25 -8.43
CA ASP A 57 1.11 -14.61 -8.18
C ASP A 57 0.79 -14.53 -6.69
N LYS A 58 1.68 -15.04 -5.83
CA LYS A 58 1.53 -14.92 -4.38
C LYS A 58 1.55 -13.47 -3.92
N LEU A 59 2.41 -12.62 -4.48
CA LEU A 59 2.42 -11.19 -4.19
C LEU A 59 1.09 -10.53 -4.55
N ASN A 60 0.52 -10.81 -5.72
CA ASN A 60 -0.77 -10.27 -6.14
C ASN A 60 -1.92 -10.71 -5.20
N GLU A 61 -1.93 -11.99 -4.81
CA GLU A 61 -2.90 -12.54 -3.86
C GLU A 61 -2.82 -11.80 -2.51
N VAL A 62 -1.61 -11.71 -1.95
CA VAL A 62 -1.35 -11.07 -0.66
C VAL A 62 -1.69 -9.59 -0.69
N GLN A 63 -1.36 -8.87 -1.75
CA GLN A 63 -1.73 -7.46 -1.94
C GLN A 63 -3.24 -7.25 -1.94
N ASN A 64 -4.00 -8.11 -2.61
CA ASN A 64 -5.46 -8.02 -2.66
C ASN A 64 -6.08 -8.27 -1.28
N ILE A 65 -5.61 -9.29 -0.56
CA ILE A 65 -6.14 -9.64 0.77
C ILE A 65 -5.78 -8.57 1.81
N LEU A 66 -4.49 -8.22 1.92
CA LEU A 66 -4.02 -7.23 2.90
C LEU A 66 -4.49 -5.81 2.57
N GLY A 67 -4.62 -5.46 1.29
CA GLY A 67 -5.19 -4.19 0.85
C GLY A 67 -6.64 -4.01 1.31
N LYS A 68 -7.48 -5.04 1.17
CA LYS A 68 -8.85 -5.03 1.69
C LYS A 68 -8.89 -4.93 3.21
N PHE A 69 -7.96 -5.58 3.90
CA PHE A 69 -7.86 -5.51 5.35
C PHE A 69 -7.50 -4.11 5.85
N MET A 70 -6.48 -3.48 5.25
CA MET A 70 -6.13 -2.09 5.57
C MET A 70 -7.26 -1.12 5.27
N ALA A 71 -7.94 -1.25 4.12
CA ALA A 71 -9.09 -0.41 3.79
C ALA A 71 -10.20 -0.50 4.86
N LYS A 72 -10.43 -1.70 5.40
CA LYS A 72 -11.39 -1.92 6.49
C LYS A 72 -10.93 -1.29 7.80
N LEU A 73 -9.64 -1.38 8.14
CA LEU A 73 -9.09 -0.77 9.35
C LEU A 73 -9.12 0.76 9.32
N HIS A 74 -8.72 1.36 8.20
CA HIS A 74 -8.82 2.82 8.02
C HIS A 74 -10.29 3.27 8.07
N GLY A 75 -11.19 2.55 7.39
CA GLY A 75 -12.63 2.87 7.42
C GLY A 75 -13.31 2.66 8.78
N GLN A 76 -12.77 1.80 9.65
CA GLN A 76 -13.22 1.68 11.04
C GLN A 76 -12.62 2.74 11.97
N GLY A 77 -11.42 3.24 11.67
CA GLY A 77 -10.79 4.35 12.39
C GLY A 77 -11.50 5.70 12.21
N GLU A 78 -12.30 5.86 11.16
CA GLU A 78 -13.03 7.10 10.85
C GLU A 78 -14.33 7.29 11.64
N GLN A 79 -14.75 6.33 12.49
CA GLN A 79 -15.95 6.48 13.32
C GLN A 79 -15.71 7.09 14.71
N ASN A 80 -14.48 7.47 15.08
CA ASN A 80 -14.24 8.07 16.40
C ASN A 80 -13.28 9.27 16.47
N GLN A 81 -12.97 9.93 15.36
CA GLN A 81 -12.33 11.25 15.44
C GLN A 81 -13.11 12.26 14.62
N GLN A 82 -13.92 13.04 15.34
CA GLN A 82 -14.30 14.38 14.92
C GLN A 82 -13.02 15.15 14.58
N GLN A 83 -12.71 15.30 13.29
CA GLN A 83 -12.50 16.61 12.67
C GLN A 83 -12.35 16.50 11.15
N PRO A 84 -12.79 17.55 10.42
CA PRO A 84 -13.06 17.48 9.00
C PRO A 84 -11.80 17.81 8.21
N ASN A 85 -11.28 16.90 7.39
CA ASN A 85 -10.50 17.36 6.26
C ASN A 85 -10.37 16.34 5.13
N GLN A 86 -10.77 16.80 3.94
CA GLN A 86 -10.24 16.41 2.64
C GLN A 86 -10.62 15.01 2.15
N GLY A 87 -11.88 14.91 1.75
CA GLY A 87 -12.26 14.05 0.63
C GLY A 87 -11.42 14.35 -0.61
N CYS A 88 -10.90 13.27 -1.18
CA CYS A 88 -10.86 12.96 -2.60
C CYS A 88 -11.12 14.13 -3.58
N GLY A 89 -10.06 14.58 -4.25
CA GLY A 89 -10.12 15.12 -5.60
C GLY A 89 -10.05 16.65 -5.72
N GLN A 90 -8.85 17.20 -5.89
CA GLN A 90 -8.55 18.21 -6.91
C GLN A 90 -7.04 18.51 -7.00
N GLN A 91 -6.64 18.86 -8.21
CA GLN A 91 -5.28 18.89 -8.74
C GLN A 91 -4.36 19.92 -8.05
N TYR A 92 -3.17 19.42 -7.70
CA TYR A 92 -1.85 19.95 -8.07
C TYR A 92 -1.70 21.49 -8.28
N GLY A 93 -0.87 22.10 -7.42
CA GLY A 93 0.20 23.00 -7.87
C GLY A 93 -0.05 24.51 -7.81
N GLN A 94 0.35 25.12 -6.69
CA GLN A 94 0.86 26.50 -6.70
C GLN A 94 2.27 26.49 -7.31
N GLN A 95 2.57 27.30 -8.35
CA GLN A 95 3.82 28.09 -8.39
C GLN A 95 3.93 29.12 -9.54
N PHE A 96 4.02 30.40 -9.14
CA PHE A 96 4.96 31.45 -9.60
C PHE A 96 5.11 31.89 -11.08
N ASN A 97 4.89 33.20 -11.25
CA ASN A 97 5.59 34.21 -12.08
C ASN A 97 5.47 34.30 -13.62
N ASN A 98 5.21 35.55 -14.05
CA ASN A 98 5.39 36.20 -15.36
C ASN A 98 4.42 35.85 -16.52
N ASP A 99 3.40 36.70 -16.73
CA ASP A 99 3.17 37.43 -18.00
C ASP A 99 2.14 38.56 -17.77
N GLY A 100 2.14 39.57 -18.64
CA GLY A 100 1.62 40.93 -18.44
C GLY A 100 0.08 41.16 -18.38
N PRO A 101 -0.34 42.43 -18.40
CA PRO A 101 -1.68 42.85 -18.00
C PRO A 101 -2.67 42.74 -19.16
N ARG A 102 -3.91 42.34 -18.86
CA ARG A 102 -5.08 42.79 -19.62
C ARG A 102 -6.28 43.08 -18.70
N VAL A 103 -6.63 44.37 -18.75
CA VAL A 103 -7.84 45.02 -18.29
C VAL A 103 -9.05 44.43 -19.02
N GLU A 104 -10.14 44.22 -18.27
CA GLU A 104 -11.53 44.16 -18.77
C GLU A 104 -12.36 44.84 -17.68
N GLU A 105 -12.50 46.17 -17.75
CA GLU A 105 -13.74 46.83 -18.18
C GLU A 105 -14.97 46.28 -17.45
N VAL A 106 -15.29 46.91 -16.31
CA VAL A 106 -16.64 46.90 -15.75
C VAL A 106 -16.98 48.37 -15.49
N ASP A 107 -17.90 48.87 -16.31
CA ASP A 107 -18.61 50.14 -16.17
C ASP A 107 -19.34 50.21 -14.81
#